data_AF-A0ABD0N3H7-F1
#
_entry.id   AF-A0ABD0N3H7-F1
#
_cell.length_a   1.000
_cell.length_b   1.000
_cell.length_c   1.000
_cell.angle_alpha   90.00
_cell.angle_beta   90.00
_cell.angle_gamma   90.00
#
_symmetry.space_group_name_H-M   'P 1'
#
loop_
_entity.id
_entity.type
_entity.pdbx_description
1 polymer ?
#
loop_
_entity_poly.entity_id
_entity_poly.type
_entity_poly.pdbx_seq_one_letter_code
_entity_poly.pdbx_strand_id
1 'polypeptide(L)' 'PLADLDPVVVTFWYRAPELLLGARHYTKAIDIWAIGCIFAELLTSEPIFHCRQEDIKTSNPYHHDQLDRIFNVMGFPA' A
#
# COMPACT_ATOMS: atom_id res chain seq x y z
N PRO A 1 -5.87 -15.35 -17.95
CA PRO A 1 -6.92 -14.61 -17.23
C PRO A 1 -6.88 -14.95 -15.73
N LEU A 2 -6.04 -14.25 -14.98
CA LEU A 2 -5.88 -14.38 -13.52
C LEU A 2 -6.82 -13.40 -12.80
N ALA A 3 -8.01 -13.18 -13.33
CA ALA A 3 -8.90 -12.10 -12.91
C ALA A 3 -10.10 -12.59 -12.07
N ASP A 4 -10.20 -13.88 -11.74
CA ASP A 4 -11.44 -14.44 -11.19
C ASP A 4 -11.25 -15.51 -10.10
N LEU A 5 -10.14 -15.52 -9.39
CA LEU A 5 -10.07 -16.23 -8.12
C LEU A 5 -9.45 -15.30 -7.08
N ASP A 6 -10.11 -15.25 -5.93
CA ASP A 6 -9.81 -14.48 -4.73
C ASP A 6 -10.33 -13.04 -4.76
N PRO A 7 -11.28 -12.66 -3.86
CA PRO A 7 -11.47 -11.25 -3.59
C PRO A 7 -10.08 -10.71 -3.24
N VAL A 8 -9.64 -9.66 -3.92
CA VAL A 8 -8.39 -8.96 -3.60
C VAL A 8 -8.57 -8.32 -2.22
N VAL A 9 -8.53 -9.15 -1.18
CA VAL A 9 -8.37 -8.78 0.22
C VAL A 9 -6.88 -8.63 0.44
N VAL A 10 -6.24 -7.85 -0.43
CA VAL A 10 -4.93 -7.30 -0.13
C VAL A 10 -5.25 -6.00 0.59
N THR A 11 -5.16 -5.98 1.90
CA THR A 11 -5.16 -4.73 2.66
C THR A 11 -4.03 -3.86 2.10
N PHE A 12 -4.36 -2.68 1.58
CA PHE A 12 -3.45 -1.83 0.80
C PHE A 12 -2.30 -1.24 1.63
N TRP A 13 -2.18 -1.64 2.91
CA TRP A 13 -1.16 -1.20 3.87
C TRP A 13 0.26 -1.57 3.44
N TYR A 14 0.41 -2.58 2.59
CA TYR A 14 1.71 -3.04 2.05
C TYR A 14 1.99 -2.53 0.63
N ARG A 15 1.10 -1.71 0.05
CA ARG A 15 1.27 -1.21 -1.32
C ARG A 15 2.24 -0.03 -1.34
N ALA A 16 3.19 -0.07 -2.28
CA ALA A 16 4.19 0.97 -2.46
C ALA A 16 3.57 2.28 -2.99
N PRO A 17 4.12 3.46 -2.63
CA PRO A 17 3.56 4.76 -3.01
C PRO A 17 3.52 4.97 -4.54
N GLU A 18 4.45 4.42 -5.30
CA GLU A 18 4.44 4.48 -6.77
C GLU A 18 3.22 3.78 -7.37
N LEU A 19 2.75 2.69 -6.77
CA LEU A 19 1.52 2.01 -7.21
C LEU A 19 0.29 2.85 -6.86
N LEU A 20 0.30 3.53 -5.71
CA LEU A 20 -0.75 4.48 -5.32
C LEU A 20 -0.76 5.73 -6.21
N LEU A 21 0.37 6.06 -6.84
CA LEU A 21 0.48 7.14 -7.83
C LEU A 21 0.22 6.67 -9.27
N GLY A 22 -0.18 5.41 -9.47
CA GLY A 22 -0.58 4.88 -10.77
C GLY A 22 0.53 4.26 -11.61
N ALA A 23 1.66 3.86 -11.00
CA ALA A 23 2.67 3.06 -11.69
C ALA A 23 2.04 1.78 -12.25
N ARG A 24 2.26 1.53 -13.54
CA ARG A 24 1.73 0.36 -14.25
C ARG A 24 2.69 -0.82 -14.30
N HIS A 25 3.94 -0.59 -13.93
CA HIS A 25 5.01 -1.59 -13.99
C HIS A 25 5.35 -2.03 -12.58
N TYR A 26 5.19 -3.33 -12.31
CA TYR A 26 5.70 -3.94 -11.10
C TYR A 26 7.22 -4.01 -11.18
N THR A 27 7.88 -3.62 -10.09
CA THR A 27 9.33 -3.62 -9.95
C THR A 27 9.69 -4.33 -8.67
N LYS A 28 10.94 -4.81 -8.58
CA LYS A 28 11.45 -5.44 -7.35
C LYS A 28 11.41 -4.49 -6.15
N ALA A 29 11.42 -3.18 -6.37
CA ALA A 29 11.34 -2.19 -5.30
C ALA A 29 9.98 -2.22 -4.57
N ILE A 30 8.90 -2.58 -5.27
CA ILE A 30 7.56 -2.74 -4.68
C ILE A 30 7.57 -3.90 -3.67
N ASP A 31 8.23 -5.01 -3.98
CA ASP A 31 8.35 -6.15 -3.06
C ASP A 31 9.17 -5.76 -1.82
N ILE A 32 10.25 -5.00 -2.01
CA ILE A 32 11.07 -4.50 -0.89
C ILE A 32 10.27 -3.55 0.00
N TRP A 33 9.41 -2.70 -0.57
CA TRP A 33 8.51 -1.85 0.22
C TRP A 33 7.57 -2.68 1.10
N ALA A 34 6.91 -3.69 0.53
CA ALA A 34 6.04 -4.58 1.27
C ALA A 34 6.77 -5.31 2.41
N ILE A 35 7.99 -5.79 2.16
CA ILE A 35 8.84 -6.41 3.19
C ILE A 35 9.15 -5.41 4.31
N GLY A 36 9.45 -4.15 3.97
CA GLY A 36 9.66 -3.08 4.95
C GLY A 36 8.44 -2.84 5.84
N CYS A 37 7.24 -2.81 5.25
CA CYS A 37 5.98 -2.70 5.98
C CYS A 37 5.77 -3.87 6.95
N ILE A 38 6.00 -5.11 6.49
CA ILE A 38 5.88 -6.32 7.32
C ILE A 38 6.90 -6.29 8.45
N PHE A 39 8.14 -5.91 8.15
CA PHE A 39 9.19 -5.82 9.17
C PHE A 39 8.84 -4.79 10.26
N ALA A 40 8.34 -3.63 9.87
CA ALA A 40 7.86 -2.63 10.82
C ALA A 40 6.71 -3.16 11.68
N GLU A 41 5.73 -3.83 11.06
CA GLU A 41 4.59 -4.42 11.77
C GLU A 41 5.02 -5.52 12.75
N LEU A 42 6.01 -6.34 12.40
CA LEU A 42 6.57 -7.33 13.33
C LEU A 42 7.23 -6.69 14.56
N LEU A 43 7.76 -5.48 14.43
CA LEU A 43 8.38 -4.74 15.54
C LEU A 43 7.34 -4.05 16.43
N THR A 44 6.27 -3.52 15.84
CA THR A 44 5.26 -2.72 16.55
C THR A 44 4.02 -3.52 16.93
N SER A 45 3.87 -4.75 16.41
CA SER A 45 2.63 -5.56 16.45
C SER A 45 1.42 -4.87 15.82
N GLU A 46 1.63 -3.77 15.09
CA GLU A 46 0.59 -2.98 14.45
C GLU A 46 1.02 -2.55 13.04
N PRO A 47 0.12 -2.56 12.05
CA PRO A 47 0.43 -2.17 10.68
C PRO A 47 0.83 -0.69 10.59
N ILE A 48 2.07 -0.44 10.14
CA ILE A 48 2.67 0.90 10.07
C ILE A 48 1.83 1.90 9.25
N PHE A 49 1.23 1.45 8.15
CA PHE A 49 0.38 2.27 7.26
C PHE A 49 -1.09 1.82 7.28
N HIS A 50 -1.65 1.63 8.48
CA HIS A 50 -3.07 1.31 8.63
C HIS A 50 -3.98 2.38 8.00
N CYS A 51 -4.76 2.00 6.99
CA CYS A 51 -5.84 2.81 6.39
C CYS A 51 -7.16 2.03 6.34
N ARG A 52 -8.31 2.71 6.22
CA ARG A 52 -9.64 2.09 6.21
C ARG A 52 -9.92 1.38 4.87
N GLN A 53 -10.72 0.30 4.93
CA GLN A 53 -11.05 -0.53 3.75
C GLN A 53 -12.00 0.14 2.74
N GLU A 54 -12.72 1.19 3.13
CA GLU A 54 -13.70 1.84 2.26
C GLU A 54 -13.04 2.63 1.12
N ASP A 55 -11.81 3.11 1.35
CA ASP A 55 -11.03 3.95 0.42
C ASP A 55 -10.46 3.16 -0.78
N ILE A 56 -10.62 1.84 -0.75
CA ILE A 56 -10.00 0.86 -1.65
C ILE A 56 -10.97 0.36 -2.74
N LYS A 57 -12.28 0.59 -2.59
CA LYS A 57 -13.31 0.04 -3.49
C LYS A 57 -13.36 0.73 -4.86
N THR A 58 -12.57 1.77 -5.08
CA THR A 58 -12.52 2.49 -6.36
C THR A 58 -11.50 1.83 -7.29
N SER A 59 -11.87 1.61 -8.55
CA SER A 59 -10.94 1.14 -9.60
C SER A 59 -9.80 2.13 -9.92
N ASN A 60 -9.80 3.30 -9.26
CA ASN A 60 -8.75 4.30 -9.38
C ASN A 60 -7.53 3.86 -8.56
N PRO A 61 -6.33 3.75 -9.14
CA PRO A 61 -5.11 3.44 -8.38
C PRO A 61 -4.75 4.52 -7.35
N TYR A 62 -5.29 5.74 -7.50
CA TYR A 62 -5.05 6.84 -6.58
C TYR A 62 -5.90 6.75 -5.32
N HIS A 63 -5.24 6.45 -4.20
CA HIS A 63 -5.84 6.41 -2.86
C HIS A 63 -5.21 7.50 -1.99
N HIS A 64 -5.90 8.64 -1.88
CA HIS A 64 -5.42 9.83 -1.18
C HIS A 64 -5.10 9.55 0.30
N ASP A 65 -5.99 8.86 1.01
CA ASP A 65 -5.85 8.66 2.45
C ASP A 65 -4.70 7.69 2.80
N GLN A 66 -4.44 6.71 1.93
CA GLN A 66 -3.28 5.83 2.07
C GLN A 66 -1.97 6.61 1.87
N LEU A 67 -1.92 7.52 0.90
CA LEU A 67 -0.76 8.38 0.66
C LEU A 67 -0.54 9.35 1.83
N ASP A 68 -1.60 9.98 2.32
CA ASP A 68 -1.53 10.86 3.48
C ASP A 68 -1.01 10.13 4.72
N ARG A 69 -1.46 8.88 4.95
CA ARG A 69 -0.94 8.04 6.03
C ARG A 69 0.55 7.76 5.87
N ILE A 70 1.01 7.47 4.65
CA ILE A 70 2.44 7.25 4.37
C ILE A 70 3.24 8.52 4.68
N PHE A 71 2.78 9.69 4.22
CA PHE A 71 3.46 10.96 4.45
C PHE A 71 3.46 11.39 5.92
N ASN A 72 2.41 11.09 6.67
CA ASN A 72 2.37 11.36 8.11
C ASN A 72 3.41 10.55 8.90
N VAL A 73 3.75 9.34 8.44
CA VAL A 73 4.72 8.46 9.11
C VAL A 73 6.15 8.70 8.60
N MET A 74 6.32 8.83 7.28
CA MET A 74 7.65 8.91 6.63
C MET A 74 8.11 10.35 6.36
N GLY A 75 7.21 11.33 6.43
CA GLY A 75 7.42 12.68 5.92
C GLY A 75 7.11 12.80 4.42
N PHE A 76 6.91 14.04 3.96
CA PHE A 76 6.76 14.32 2.52
C PHE A 76 8.14 14.28 1.85
N PRO A 77 8.31 13.56 0.72
CA PRO A 77 9.58 13.52 0.00
C PRO A 77 9.96 14.93 -0.50
N ALA A 78 11.17 15.38 -0.20
CA ALA A 78 11.71 16.68 -0.63
C ALA A 78 12.14 16.67 -2.10
#